data_AF-A0A518AP90-F1
#
_entry.id   AF-A0A518AP90-F1
#
_cell.length_a   1.000
_cell.length_b   1.000
_cell.length_c   1.000
_cell.angle_alpha   90.00
_cell.angle_beta   90.00
_cell.angle_gamma   90.00
#
_symmetry.space_group_name_H-M   'P 1'
#
loop_
_entity.id
_entity.type
_entity.pdbx_description
1 polymer ?
#
loop_
_entity_poly.entity_id
_entity_poly.type
_entity_poly.pdbx_seq_one_letter_code
_entity_poly.pdbx_strand_id
1 'polypeptide(L)'
;MIKTLLPAVCLFALLAVPATSADVSPSDTPEATSVGFPVTIEDLVLPGPLLQVKPLETRDDPFILRLVQSHPHGTSHRYTFEYYALEPGEYNLVEYLEPTDGQQAVELPATMVTVTAILPPGQIEPNMLESAPLPRVGGYWTWVLLGFLAWLAIGYAILTVGKKRSAALEASSEERPRTLADRLRPTVEAAVAGELTQAELAELERVLFAFWRKRLGLDHIPAAEARRKVLEHPEGGQLLRQLEAWLHRPDDDMPVDIPELLAPYRNLPSESLTTEAKEAVEV
;
A
#
# COMPACT_ATOMS: atom_id res chain seq x y z
N MET A 1 -61.01 44.63 66.33
CA MET A 1 -61.99 44.20 65.29
C MET A 1 -61.18 43.78 64.07
N ILE A 2 -60.62 42.56 64.07
CA ILE A 2 -61.11 41.37 63.33
C ILE A 2 -61.39 41.67 61.85
N LYS A 3 -60.57 41.09 60.96
CA LYS A 3 -61.04 40.42 59.75
C LYS A 3 -60.02 39.41 59.21
N THR A 4 -60.45 38.15 59.28
CA THR A 4 -59.96 36.88 58.73
C THR A 4 -59.89 36.90 57.18
N LEU A 5 -58.86 36.35 56.51
CA LEU A 5 -58.56 34.94 56.13
C LEU A 5 -59.51 34.30 55.09
N LEU A 6 -59.06 34.20 53.83
CA LEU A 6 -59.11 33.05 52.88
C LEU A 6 -58.42 33.49 51.55
N PRO A 7 -57.68 32.62 50.82
CA PRO A 7 -58.35 31.87 49.74
C PRO A 7 -57.72 30.52 49.31
N ALA A 8 -58.51 29.81 48.49
CA ALA A 8 -58.15 28.98 47.34
C ALA A 8 -57.38 27.66 47.55
N VAL A 9 -58.14 26.56 47.50
CA VAL A 9 -57.69 25.19 47.23
C VAL A 9 -57.35 25.07 45.73
N CYS A 10 -56.10 24.73 45.39
CA CYS A 10 -55.70 24.33 44.05
C CYS A 10 -55.70 22.80 43.91
N LEU A 11 -56.41 22.35 42.88
CA LEU A 11 -56.65 20.97 42.46
C LEU A 11 -55.39 20.39 41.77
N PHE A 12 -54.79 19.33 42.32
CA PHE A 12 -53.73 18.56 41.65
C PHE A 12 -54.37 17.39 40.89
N ALA A 13 -54.46 17.49 39.57
CA ALA A 13 -54.85 16.39 38.69
C ALA A 13 -53.62 15.56 38.33
N LEU A 14 -53.57 14.31 38.81
CA LEU A 14 -52.52 13.34 38.53
C LEU A 14 -52.78 12.72 37.14
N LEU A 15 -51.99 13.12 36.14
CA LEU A 15 -51.99 12.51 34.80
C LEU A 15 -51.18 11.20 34.85
N ALA A 16 -51.88 10.07 34.91
CA ALA A 16 -51.29 8.76 34.71
C ALA A 16 -51.02 8.57 33.20
N VAL A 17 -49.76 8.60 32.81
CA VAL A 17 -49.30 8.23 31.47
C VAL A 17 -49.33 6.69 31.38
N PRO A 18 -50.10 6.08 30.46
CA PRO A 18 -49.98 4.65 30.25
C PRO A 18 -48.62 4.37 29.60
N ALA A 19 -47.81 3.55 30.26
CA ALA A 19 -46.63 2.96 29.64
C ALA A 19 -47.12 2.05 28.50
N THR A 20 -46.97 2.52 27.26
CA THR A 20 -47.08 1.65 26.08
C THR A 20 -45.91 0.68 26.13
N SER A 21 -46.18 -0.54 26.60
CA SER A 21 -45.32 -1.68 26.29
C SER A 21 -45.30 -1.81 24.77
N ALA A 22 -44.15 -1.53 24.17
CA ALA A 22 -43.90 -1.91 22.79
C ALA A 22 -43.89 -3.44 22.77
N ASP A 23 -44.96 -4.02 22.23
CA ASP A 23 -44.95 -5.42 21.81
C ASP A 23 -43.85 -5.55 20.75
N VAL A 24 -42.75 -6.19 21.13
CA VAL A 24 -41.76 -6.68 20.19
C VAL A 24 -42.48 -7.71 19.34
N SER A 25 -42.85 -7.33 18.11
CA SER A 25 -43.37 -8.29 17.14
C SER A 25 -42.30 -9.36 16.94
N PRO A 26 -42.63 -10.65 17.08
CA PRO A 26 -41.69 -11.71 16.73
C PRO A 26 -41.37 -11.56 15.25
N SER A 27 -40.10 -11.30 14.95
CA SER A 27 -39.58 -11.31 13.59
C SER A 27 -39.96 -12.63 12.93
N ASP A 28 -40.51 -12.58 11.72
CA ASP A 28 -40.79 -13.74 10.87
C ASP A 28 -39.54 -14.62 10.81
N THR A 29 -39.54 -15.69 11.61
CA THR A 29 -38.48 -16.69 11.57
C THR A 29 -38.69 -17.47 10.28
N PRO A 30 -37.70 -17.55 9.37
CA PRO A 30 -37.91 -18.21 8.10
C PRO A 30 -38.37 -19.65 8.29
N GLU A 31 -39.44 -19.96 7.58
CA GLU A 31 -40.01 -21.29 7.41
C GLU A 31 -38.91 -22.27 6.98
N ALA A 32 -39.03 -23.52 7.44
CA ALA A 32 -38.06 -24.60 7.25
C ALA A 32 -37.38 -24.57 5.87
N THR A 33 -36.04 -24.53 5.85
CA THR A 33 -35.25 -24.57 4.61
C THR A 33 -34.77 -25.98 4.32
N SER A 34 -34.21 -26.19 3.12
CA SER A 34 -33.56 -27.44 2.78
C SER A 34 -32.05 -27.35 2.80
N VAL A 35 -31.41 -28.51 3.04
CA VAL A 35 -29.97 -28.70 2.99
C VAL A 35 -29.38 -28.12 1.69
N GLY A 36 -28.32 -27.33 1.83
CA GLY A 36 -27.58 -26.72 0.73
C GLY A 36 -28.19 -25.44 0.15
N PHE A 37 -29.38 -25.02 0.58
CA PHE A 37 -30.01 -23.78 0.10
C PHE A 37 -29.70 -22.60 1.05
N PRO A 38 -29.09 -21.51 0.54
CA PRO A 38 -28.85 -20.32 1.35
C PRO A 38 -30.16 -19.56 1.62
N VAL A 39 -30.32 -19.13 2.87
CA VAL A 39 -31.45 -18.32 3.34
C VAL A 39 -30.92 -17.08 4.02
N THR A 40 -31.56 -15.95 3.75
CA THR A 40 -31.25 -14.67 4.41
C THR A 40 -32.31 -14.35 5.46
N ILE A 41 -31.86 -14.02 6.67
CA ILE A 41 -32.68 -13.44 7.74
C ILE A 41 -32.38 -11.95 7.76
N GLU A 42 -33.37 -11.16 7.40
CA GLU A 42 -33.29 -9.70 7.44
C GLU A 42 -33.74 -9.19 8.81
N ASP A 43 -33.15 -8.07 9.22
CA ASP A 43 -33.60 -7.27 10.37
C ASP A 43 -33.73 -8.01 11.72
N LEU A 44 -32.90 -9.04 11.97
CA LEU A 44 -32.87 -9.73 13.25
C LEU A 44 -32.28 -8.81 14.33
N VAL A 45 -33.08 -8.44 15.32
CA VAL A 45 -32.65 -7.58 16.42
C VAL A 45 -32.15 -8.44 17.58
N LEU A 46 -30.86 -8.32 17.91
CA LEU A 46 -30.26 -8.99 19.06
C LEU A 46 -29.79 -7.97 20.09
N PRO A 47 -30.10 -8.18 21.39
CA PRO A 47 -29.69 -7.27 22.46
C PRO A 47 -28.20 -7.42 22.78
N GLY A 48 -27.61 -6.37 23.37
CA GLY A 48 -26.24 -6.42 23.87
C GLY A 48 -25.19 -5.82 22.92
N PRO A 49 -23.90 -6.16 23.11
CA PRO A 49 -22.80 -5.60 22.34
C PRO A 49 -22.83 -6.05 20.88
N LEU A 50 -21.92 -5.48 20.08
CA LEU A 50 -21.77 -5.89 18.68
C LEU A 50 -21.30 -7.36 18.62
N LEU A 51 -21.97 -8.15 17.79
CA LEU A 51 -21.72 -9.57 17.59
C LEU A 51 -21.05 -9.81 16.24
N GLN A 52 -20.18 -10.82 16.20
CA GLN A 52 -19.58 -11.38 15.00
C GLN A 52 -19.84 -12.88 14.93
N VAL A 53 -19.67 -13.46 13.74
CA VAL A 53 -19.77 -14.91 13.55
C VAL A 53 -18.46 -15.57 13.96
N LYS A 54 -18.57 -16.69 14.69
CA LYS A 54 -17.42 -17.51 15.08
C LYS A 54 -16.70 -18.05 13.84
N PRO A 55 -15.36 -18.05 13.80
CA PRO A 55 -14.62 -18.73 12.74
C PRO A 55 -15.00 -20.22 12.68
N LEU A 56 -15.09 -20.76 11.46
CA LEU A 56 -15.31 -22.20 11.26
C LEU A 56 -14.10 -22.98 11.81
N GLU A 57 -14.38 -24.01 12.62
CA GLU A 57 -13.31 -24.84 13.19
C GLU A 57 -12.86 -25.89 12.18
N THR A 58 -13.82 -26.47 11.46
CA THR A 58 -13.57 -27.52 10.46
C THR A 58 -14.33 -27.22 9.17
N ARG A 59 -13.81 -27.71 8.05
CA ARG A 59 -14.51 -27.62 6.76
C ARG A 59 -15.79 -28.45 6.71
N ASP A 60 -15.94 -29.40 7.63
CA ASP A 60 -17.05 -30.33 7.73
C ASP A 60 -18.14 -29.83 8.72
N ASP A 61 -18.09 -28.55 9.11
CA ASP A 61 -19.09 -27.96 9.99
C ASP A 61 -20.49 -28.03 9.33
N PRO A 62 -21.51 -28.60 10.01
CA PRO A 62 -22.79 -28.94 9.39
C PRO A 62 -23.68 -27.72 9.12
N PHE A 63 -23.35 -26.56 9.68
CA PHE A 63 -24.09 -25.32 9.55
C PHE A 63 -23.13 -24.15 9.37
N ILE A 64 -23.41 -23.31 8.38
CA ILE A 64 -22.57 -22.17 8.04
C ILE A 64 -23.40 -20.91 8.18
N LEU A 65 -22.98 -20.04 9.09
CA LEU A 65 -23.55 -18.72 9.31
C LEU A 65 -22.62 -17.65 8.71
N ARG A 66 -23.21 -16.60 8.14
CA ARG A 66 -22.49 -15.44 7.66
C ARG A 66 -23.21 -14.17 8.07
N LEU A 67 -22.46 -13.23 8.64
CA LEU A 67 -22.94 -11.87 8.86
C LEU A 67 -22.83 -11.09 7.55
N VAL A 68 -23.96 -10.63 7.02
CA VAL A 68 -24.02 -9.79 5.82
C VAL A 68 -23.87 -8.32 6.20
N GLN A 69 -24.65 -7.88 7.20
CA GLN A 69 -24.72 -6.48 7.59
C GLN A 69 -25.14 -6.34 9.06
N SER A 70 -24.66 -5.29 9.73
CA SER A 70 -25.10 -4.94 11.09
C SER A 70 -25.28 -3.42 11.23
N HIS A 71 -26.29 -3.03 12.01
CA HIS A 71 -26.63 -1.64 12.28
C HIS A 71 -27.01 -1.42 13.75
N PRO A 72 -26.67 -0.26 14.33
CA PRO A 72 -27.12 0.08 15.67
C PRO A 72 -28.64 0.26 15.72
N HIS A 73 -29.29 -0.28 16.76
CA HIS A 73 -30.73 -0.20 16.98
C HIS A 73 -31.04 0.03 18.47
N GLY A 74 -30.94 1.30 18.90
CA GLY A 74 -31.15 1.67 20.31
C GLY A 74 -30.05 1.10 21.22
N THR A 75 -30.44 0.26 22.19
CA THR A 75 -29.52 -0.51 23.05
C THR A 75 -29.16 -1.88 22.47
N SER A 76 -29.68 -2.19 21.28
CA SER A 76 -29.51 -3.45 20.57
C SER A 76 -28.89 -3.21 19.20
N HIS A 77 -28.63 -4.28 18.45
CA HIS A 77 -28.13 -4.22 17.09
C HIS A 77 -29.05 -5.02 16.16
N ARG A 78 -29.24 -4.52 14.94
CA ARG A 78 -30.01 -5.16 13.89
C ARG A 78 -29.06 -5.81 12.90
N TYR A 79 -29.27 -7.09 12.64
CA TYR A 79 -28.38 -7.91 11.83
C TYR A 79 -29.10 -8.48 10.62
N THR A 80 -28.38 -8.54 9.51
CA THR A 80 -28.73 -9.36 8.35
C THR A 80 -27.78 -10.53 8.32
N PHE A 81 -28.32 -11.74 8.51
CA PHE A 81 -27.56 -12.98 8.44
C PHE A 81 -27.94 -13.78 7.22
N GLU A 82 -26.98 -14.48 6.65
CA GLU A 82 -27.24 -15.52 5.67
C GLU A 82 -26.72 -16.84 6.22
N TYR A 83 -27.49 -17.90 6.08
CA TYR A 83 -27.11 -19.23 6.53
C TYR A 83 -27.46 -20.31 5.53
N TYR A 84 -26.72 -21.41 5.58
CA TYR A 84 -27.08 -22.67 4.95
C TYR A 84 -26.52 -23.82 5.77
N ALA A 85 -27.14 -24.99 5.65
CA ALA A 85 -26.70 -26.20 6.34
C ALA A 85 -26.36 -27.29 5.35
N LEU A 86 -25.38 -28.12 5.72
CA LEU A 86 -24.93 -29.30 4.99
C LEU A 86 -25.62 -30.56 5.50
N GLU A 87 -26.21 -30.52 6.70
CA GLU A 87 -26.97 -31.61 7.29
C GLU A 87 -28.37 -31.14 7.71
N PRO A 88 -29.37 -32.04 7.71
CA PRO A 88 -30.69 -31.73 8.25
C PRO A 88 -30.65 -31.68 9.78
N GLY A 89 -31.34 -30.72 10.39
CA GLY A 89 -31.32 -30.53 11.84
C GLY A 89 -31.99 -29.23 12.30
N GLU A 90 -32.03 -29.06 13.61
CA GLU A 90 -32.39 -27.79 14.25
C GLU A 90 -31.12 -27.10 14.72
N TYR A 91 -30.94 -25.84 14.31
CA TYR A 91 -29.75 -25.06 14.61
C TYR A 91 -30.13 -23.77 15.32
N ASN A 92 -29.40 -23.44 16.38
CA ASN A 92 -29.57 -22.18 17.10
C ASN A 92 -28.53 -21.17 16.61
N LEU A 93 -28.96 -20.10 15.94
CA LEU A 93 -28.05 -19.10 15.36
C LEU A 93 -27.12 -18.47 16.40
N VAL A 94 -27.60 -18.32 17.63
CA VAL A 94 -26.86 -17.71 18.74
C VAL A 94 -25.58 -18.49 19.07
N GLU A 95 -25.58 -19.81 18.88
CA GLU A 95 -24.41 -20.66 19.19
C GLU A 95 -23.23 -20.38 18.26
N TYR A 96 -23.49 -19.77 17.10
CA TYR A 96 -22.51 -19.40 16.08
C TYR A 96 -22.05 -17.95 16.19
N LEU A 97 -22.52 -17.21 17.19
CA LEU A 97 -22.19 -15.80 17.42
C LEU A 97 -21.29 -15.63 18.64
N GLU A 98 -20.40 -14.66 18.57
CA GLU A 98 -19.57 -14.22 19.69
C GLU A 98 -19.46 -12.68 19.74
N PRO A 99 -19.26 -12.08 20.92
CA PRO A 99 -19.03 -10.63 21.02
C PRO A 99 -17.74 -10.22 20.30
N THR A 100 -17.78 -9.15 19.51
CA THR A 100 -16.59 -8.59 18.84
C THR A 100 -15.52 -8.15 19.85
N ASP A 101 -15.94 -7.72 21.05
CA ASP A 101 -15.03 -7.24 22.11
C ASP A 101 -14.26 -8.38 22.81
N GLY A 102 -14.46 -9.64 22.42
CA GLY A 102 -13.78 -10.81 23.01
C GLY A 102 -14.15 -11.08 24.47
N GLN A 103 -15.15 -10.39 25.02
CA GLN A 103 -15.68 -10.61 26.36
C GLN A 103 -16.63 -11.83 26.39
N GLN A 104 -16.91 -12.32 27.60
CA GLN A 104 -17.72 -13.51 27.86
C GLN A 104 -19.04 -13.53 27.08
N ALA A 105 -19.49 -14.76 26.78
CA ALA A 105 -20.74 -15.02 26.08
C ALA A 105 -21.90 -14.20 26.68
N VAL A 106 -22.58 -13.46 25.81
CA VAL A 106 -23.77 -12.68 26.16
C VAL A 106 -24.97 -13.62 26.12
N GLU A 107 -25.83 -13.54 27.13
CA GLU A 107 -27.09 -14.29 27.13
C GLU A 107 -28.04 -13.67 26.08
N LEU A 108 -28.23 -14.39 24.98
CA LEU A 108 -29.02 -13.96 23.83
C LEU A 108 -30.26 -14.85 23.67
N PRO A 109 -31.39 -14.31 23.18
CA PRO A 109 -32.59 -15.10 22.96
C PRO A 109 -32.34 -16.17 21.87
N ALA A 110 -32.64 -17.43 22.20
CA ALA A 110 -32.46 -18.54 21.27
C ALA A 110 -33.23 -18.29 19.96
N THR A 111 -32.53 -18.41 18.83
CA THR A 111 -33.10 -18.21 17.49
C THR A 111 -32.93 -19.51 16.72
N MET A 112 -33.98 -20.34 16.75
CA MET A 112 -33.96 -21.67 16.16
C MET A 112 -34.33 -21.62 14.68
N VAL A 113 -33.57 -22.32 13.85
CA VAL A 113 -33.88 -22.55 12.44
C VAL A 113 -33.93 -24.05 12.16
N THR A 114 -34.92 -24.48 11.38
CA THR A 114 -35.12 -25.88 11.02
C THR A 114 -34.67 -26.12 9.58
N VAL A 115 -33.83 -27.12 9.38
CA VAL A 115 -33.34 -27.56 8.07
C VAL A 115 -33.80 -28.99 7.82
N THR A 116 -34.43 -29.20 6.67
CA THR A 116 -35.00 -30.49 6.26
C THR A 116 -34.30 -31.07 5.04
N ALA A 117 -34.22 -32.39 4.97
CA ALA A 117 -33.77 -33.07 3.76
C ALA A 117 -34.95 -33.24 2.79
N ILE A 118 -34.82 -32.74 1.56
CA ILE A 118 -35.81 -33.00 0.50
C ILE A 118 -35.71 -34.45 0.00
N LEU A 119 -34.50 -35.01 0.04
CA LEU A 119 -34.25 -36.35 -0.49
C LEU A 119 -34.63 -37.42 0.55
N PRO A 120 -35.39 -38.47 0.15
CA PRO A 120 -35.69 -39.58 1.04
C PRO A 120 -34.43 -40.26 1.58
N PRO A 121 -34.48 -40.90 2.76
CA PRO A 121 -33.35 -41.65 3.29
C PRO A 121 -33.00 -42.86 2.39
N GLY A 122 -31.74 -43.30 2.44
CA GLY A 122 -31.27 -44.51 1.74
C GLY A 122 -30.87 -44.30 0.27
N GLN A 123 -30.54 -43.06 -0.09
CA GLN A 123 -29.98 -42.75 -1.41
C GLN A 123 -28.55 -43.26 -1.52
N ILE A 124 -28.12 -43.56 -2.75
CA ILE A 124 -26.72 -43.94 -3.01
C ILE A 124 -25.87 -42.68 -2.90
N GLU A 125 -25.05 -42.61 -1.86
CA GLU A 125 -24.11 -41.51 -1.67
C GLU A 125 -22.99 -41.57 -2.71
N PRO A 126 -22.49 -40.43 -3.19
CA PRO A 126 -21.26 -40.38 -3.96
C PRO A 126 -20.12 -41.03 -3.16
N ASN A 127 -19.26 -41.79 -3.83
CA ASN A 127 -18.08 -42.36 -3.19
C ASN A 127 -17.27 -41.24 -2.51
N MET A 128 -17.02 -41.41 -1.22
CA MET A 128 -16.11 -40.53 -0.49
C MET A 128 -14.76 -40.49 -1.20
N LEU A 129 -14.28 -39.27 -1.47
CA LEU A 129 -12.95 -39.09 -2.01
C LEU A 129 -11.96 -39.44 -0.91
N GLU A 130 -11.16 -40.47 -1.11
CA GLU A 130 -10.01 -40.70 -0.25
C GLU A 130 -9.07 -39.51 -0.39
N SER A 131 -8.73 -38.89 0.74
CA SER A 131 -7.69 -37.86 0.82
C SER A 131 -6.35 -38.47 0.42
N ALA A 132 -6.09 -38.57 -0.88
CA ALA A 132 -4.82 -39.06 -1.38
C ALA A 132 -3.74 -38.01 -1.06
N PRO A 133 -2.61 -38.42 -0.46
CA PRO A 133 -1.48 -37.51 -0.31
C PRO A 133 -1.08 -37.02 -1.71
N LEU A 134 -0.94 -35.71 -1.87
CA LEU A 134 -0.51 -35.13 -3.14
C LEU A 134 0.80 -35.79 -3.59
N PRO A 135 0.92 -36.21 -4.86
CA PRO A 135 2.17 -36.76 -5.36
C PRO A 135 3.26 -35.71 -5.14
N ARG A 136 4.34 -36.09 -4.45
CA ARG A 136 5.52 -35.24 -4.29
C ARG A 136 6.11 -35.02 -5.68
N VAL A 137 5.78 -33.89 -6.30
CA VAL A 137 6.39 -33.43 -7.55
C VAL A 137 7.83 -33.02 -7.23
N GLY A 138 8.70 -34.02 -7.11
CA GLY A 138 10.13 -33.86 -6.87
C GLY A 138 10.85 -33.58 -8.18
N GLY A 139 11.63 -32.51 -8.23
CA GLY A 139 12.44 -32.14 -9.40
C GLY A 139 12.46 -30.64 -9.70
N TYR A 140 11.44 -29.89 -9.28
CA TYR A 140 11.47 -28.42 -9.39
C TYR A 140 12.62 -27.84 -8.56
N TRP A 141 12.79 -28.32 -7.33
CA TRP A 141 13.86 -27.88 -6.43
C TRP A 141 15.27 -28.11 -6.99
N THR A 142 15.48 -29.19 -7.76
CA THR A 142 16.79 -29.43 -8.40
C THR A 142 17.06 -28.40 -9.50
N TRP A 143 16.05 -28.00 -10.28
CA TRP A 143 16.19 -26.94 -11.28
C TRP A 143 16.40 -25.57 -10.65
N VAL A 144 15.69 -25.26 -9.56
CA VAL A 144 15.90 -24.02 -8.78
C VAL A 144 17.33 -23.95 -8.24
N LEU A 145 17.83 -25.04 -7.65
CA LEU A 145 19.19 -25.10 -7.13
C LEU A 145 20.23 -24.95 -8.25
N LEU A 146 20.03 -25.63 -9.38
CA LEU A 146 20.93 -25.54 -10.53
C LEU A 146 20.97 -24.12 -11.09
N GLY A 147 19.80 -23.48 -11.23
CA GLY A 147 19.67 -22.09 -11.68
C GLY A 147 20.34 -21.11 -10.72
N PHE A 148 20.15 -21.30 -9.41
CA PHE A 148 20.81 -20.47 -8.39
C PHE A 148 22.33 -20.61 -8.43
N LEU A 149 22.86 -21.83 -8.54
CA LEU A 149 24.31 -22.08 -8.69
C LEU A 149 24.86 -21.46 -9.98
N ALA A 150 24.15 -21.60 -11.10
CA ALA A 150 24.53 -20.98 -12.37
C ALA A 150 24.54 -19.45 -12.25
N TRP A 151 23.53 -18.87 -11.62
CA TRP A 151 23.45 -17.43 -11.38
C TRP A 151 24.61 -16.92 -10.53
N LEU A 152 24.94 -17.61 -9.44
CA LEU A 152 26.11 -17.28 -8.60
C LEU A 152 27.43 -17.38 -9.39
N ALA A 153 27.59 -18.43 -10.20
CA ALA A 153 28.78 -18.62 -11.03
C ALA A 153 28.93 -17.50 -12.08
N ILE A 154 27.83 -17.12 -12.74
CA ILE A 154 27.80 -16.00 -13.70
C ILE A 154 28.12 -14.68 -12.99
N GLY A 155 27.48 -14.41 -11.84
CA GLY A 155 27.77 -13.21 -11.04
C GLY A 155 29.23 -13.15 -10.62
N TYR A 156 29.79 -14.26 -10.15
CA TYR A 156 31.21 -14.36 -9.80
C TYR A 156 32.14 -14.13 -11.01
N ALA A 157 31.80 -14.69 -12.17
CA ALA A 157 32.55 -14.47 -13.41
C ALA A 157 32.52 -12.98 -13.82
N ILE A 158 31.38 -12.30 -13.72
CA ILE A 158 31.26 -10.86 -13.99
C ILE A 158 32.15 -10.04 -13.04
N LEU A 159 32.14 -10.33 -11.74
CA LEU A 159 32.96 -9.62 -10.75
C LEU A 159 34.46 -9.78 -11.00
N THR A 160 34.90 -10.99 -11.40
CA THR A 160 36.32 -11.28 -11.65
C THR A 160 36.80 -10.74 -12.99
N VAL A 161 36.00 -10.83 -14.05
CA VAL A 161 36.31 -10.26 -15.38
C VAL A 161 36.27 -8.74 -15.33
N GLY A 162 35.31 -8.14 -14.62
CA GLY A 162 35.23 -6.70 -14.39
C GLY A 162 36.48 -6.16 -13.69
N LYS A 163 36.91 -6.79 -12.59
CA LYS A 163 38.16 -6.41 -11.89
C LYS A 163 39.40 -6.54 -12.77
N LYS A 164 39.51 -7.62 -13.57
CA LYS A 164 40.65 -7.82 -14.47
C LYS A 164 40.68 -6.81 -15.62
N ARG A 165 39.50 -6.45 -16.17
CA ARG A 165 39.38 -5.41 -17.18
C ARG A 165 39.71 -4.04 -16.62
N SER A 166 39.22 -3.68 -15.43
CA SER A 166 39.59 -2.42 -14.79
C SER A 166 41.09 -2.31 -14.57
N ALA A 167 41.75 -3.36 -14.05
CA ALA A 167 43.20 -3.36 -13.87
C ALA A 167 43.98 -3.27 -15.20
N ALA A 168 43.49 -3.92 -16.26
CA ALA A 168 44.10 -3.84 -17.59
C ALA A 168 43.87 -2.49 -18.29
N LEU A 169 42.70 -1.88 -18.08
CA LEU A 169 42.40 -0.52 -18.55
C LEU A 169 43.20 0.53 -17.75
N GLU A 170 43.38 0.35 -16.43
CA GLU A 170 44.24 1.20 -15.60
C GLU A 170 45.70 1.13 -16.05
N ALA A 171 46.21 -0.07 -16.37
CA ALA A 171 47.55 -0.25 -16.93
C ALA A 171 47.72 0.33 -18.34
N SER A 172 46.63 0.49 -19.11
CA SER A 172 46.65 1.10 -20.44
C SER A 172 46.38 2.61 -20.43
N SER A 173 46.00 3.18 -19.28
CA SER A 173 45.52 4.57 -19.16
C SER A 173 46.47 5.45 -18.34
N GLU A 174 47.79 5.27 -18.51
CA GLU A 174 48.82 6.20 -18.02
C GLU A 174 48.90 7.51 -18.83
N GLU A 175 47.90 7.84 -19.63
CA GLU A 175 47.70 9.21 -20.12
C GLU A 175 46.88 9.98 -19.07
N ARG A 176 47.50 11.03 -18.51
CA ARG A 176 46.98 12.07 -17.61
C ARG A 176 45.45 12.02 -17.38
N PRO A 177 44.95 12.00 -16.13
CA PRO A 177 43.51 11.91 -15.88
C PRO A 177 42.79 13.05 -16.60
N ARG A 178 42.02 12.71 -17.66
CA ARG A 178 41.23 13.69 -18.41
C ARG A 178 40.38 14.45 -17.41
N THR A 179 40.67 15.74 -17.25
CA THR A 179 40.02 16.56 -16.24
C THR A 179 38.54 16.72 -16.60
N LEU A 180 37.69 17.05 -15.63
CA LEU A 180 36.26 17.30 -15.90
C LEU A 180 36.07 18.40 -16.96
N ALA A 181 36.97 19.38 -17.00
CA ALA A 181 37.00 20.43 -18.02
C ALA A 181 37.32 19.89 -19.43
N ASP A 182 38.19 18.88 -19.54
CA ASP A 182 38.53 18.25 -20.84
C ASP A 182 37.38 17.40 -21.41
N ARG A 183 36.48 16.92 -20.54
CA ARG A 183 35.25 16.21 -20.95
C ARG A 183 34.11 17.14 -21.31
N LEU A 184 34.01 18.31 -20.66
CA LEU A 184 32.95 19.29 -20.91
C LEU A 184 33.09 19.98 -22.28
N ARG A 185 34.32 20.28 -22.70
CA ARG A 185 34.58 21.07 -23.92
C ARG A 185 33.94 20.49 -25.20
N PRO A 186 34.18 19.22 -25.59
CA PRO A 186 33.59 18.68 -26.82
C PRO A 186 32.06 18.60 -26.75
N THR A 187 31.50 18.31 -25.58
CA THR A 187 30.05 18.18 -25.41
C THR A 187 29.34 19.54 -25.43
N VAL A 188 29.97 20.58 -24.90
CA VAL A 188 29.46 21.96 -24.98
C VAL A 188 29.52 22.48 -26.42
N GLU A 189 30.60 22.20 -27.15
CA GLU A 189 30.71 22.59 -28.57
C GLU A 189 29.64 21.92 -29.43
N ALA A 190 29.40 20.63 -29.23
CA ALA A 190 28.34 19.89 -29.92
C ALA A 190 26.92 20.35 -29.52
N ALA A 191 26.71 20.76 -28.26
CA ALA A 191 25.44 21.34 -27.79
C ALA A 191 25.12 22.66 -28.50
N VAL A 192 26.13 23.51 -28.67
CA VAL A 192 26.01 24.80 -29.37
C VAL A 192 25.76 24.62 -30.86
N ALA A 193 26.31 23.56 -31.46
CA ALA A 193 26.07 23.21 -32.86
C ALA A 193 24.67 22.62 -33.10
N GLY A 194 23.91 22.28 -32.05
CA GLY A 194 22.60 21.66 -32.15
C GLY A 194 22.65 20.19 -32.61
N GLU A 195 23.81 19.55 -32.56
CA GLU A 195 24.04 18.20 -33.08
C GLU A 195 23.88 17.10 -32.03
N LEU A 196 23.56 17.46 -30.78
CA LEU A 196 23.46 16.48 -29.69
C LEU A 196 22.19 15.64 -29.75
N THR A 197 22.37 14.34 -29.59
CA THR A 197 21.28 13.42 -29.27
C THR A 197 20.82 13.60 -27.82
N GLN A 198 19.60 13.14 -27.51
CA GLN A 198 19.05 13.18 -26.13
C GLN A 198 19.96 12.49 -25.10
N ALA A 199 20.66 11.42 -25.50
CA ALA A 199 21.59 10.70 -24.64
C ALA A 199 22.86 11.51 -24.33
N GLU A 200 23.40 12.23 -25.32
CA GLU A 200 24.60 13.06 -25.14
C GLU A 200 24.30 14.33 -24.36
N LEU A 201 23.06 14.83 -24.45
CA LEU A 201 22.59 15.94 -23.64
C LEU A 201 22.43 15.57 -22.16
N ALA A 202 21.93 14.37 -21.85
CA ALA A 202 21.91 13.86 -20.47
C ALA A 202 23.33 13.69 -19.90
N GLU A 203 24.30 13.32 -20.75
CA GLU A 203 25.71 13.28 -20.37
C GLU A 203 26.25 14.69 -20.08
N LEU A 204 25.90 15.70 -20.88
CA LEU A 204 26.24 17.10 -20.61
C LEU A 204 25.72 17.56 -19.24
N GLU A 205 24.44 17.33 -18.95
CA GLU A 205 23.83 17.68 -17.66
C GLU A 205 24.58 17.01 -16.50
N ARG A 206 24.88 15.72 -16.63
CA ARG A 206 25.60 14.95 -15.61
C ARG A 206 26.99 15.50 -15.34
N VAL A 207 27.74 15.86 -16.38
CA VAL A 207 29.09 16.41 -16.24
C VAL A 207 29.04 17.84 -15.68
N LEU A 208 28.06 18.64 -16.07
CA LEU A 208 27.85 20.00 -15.54
C LEU A 208 27.43 19.97 -14.06
N PHE A 209 26.58 19.03 -13.66
CA PHE A 209 26.25 18.78 -12.26
C PHE A 209 27.50 18.35 -11.47
N ALA A 210 28.33 17.47 -12.03
CA ALA A 210 29.58 17.05 -11.38
C ALA A 210 30.57 18.23 -11.21
N PHE A 211 30.65 19.13 -12.21
CA PHE A 211 31.43 20.37 -12.11
C PHE A 211 30.95 21.26 -10.97
N TRP A 212 29.64 21.52 -10.88
CA TRP A 212 29.06 22.38 -9.84
C TRP A 212 29.13 21.74 -8.45
N ARG A 213 28.90 20.44 -8.34
CA ARG A 213 29.06 19.69 -7.09
C ARG A 213 30.49 19.83 -6.56
N LYS A 214 31.50 19.69 -7.44
CA LYS A 214 32.91 19.82 -7.06
C LYS A 214 33.29 21.27 -6.73
N ARG A 215 32.83 22.24 -7.53
CA ARG A 215 33.05 23.68 -7.31
C ARG A 215 32.47 24.18 -5.98
N LEU A 216 31.34 23.61 -5.55
CA LEU A 216 30.68 23.94 -4.29
C LEU A 216 31.14 23.06 -3.11
N GLY A 217 32.12 22.16 -3.31
CA GLY A 217 32.66 21.29 -2.27
C GLY A 217 31.65 20.27 -1.73
N LEU A 218 30.63 19.90 -2.50
CA LEU A 218 29.51 19.03 -2.07
C LEU A 218 29.80 17.54 -2.27
N ASP A 219 31.06 17.14 -2.43
CA ASP A 219 31.43 15.76 -2.75
C ASP A 219 31.17 14.77 -1.62
N HIS A 220 31.11 15.26 -0.38
CA HIS A 220 30.97 14.48 0.84
C HIS A 220 29.50 14.24 1.25
N ILE A 221 28.52 14.87 0.59
CA ILE A 221 27.10 14.71 0.91
C ILE A 221 26.38 13.80 -0.10
N PRO A 222 25.27 13.16 0.30
CA PRO A 222 24.48 12.31 -0.60
C PRO A 222 24.02 13.05 -1.85
N ALA A 223 23.97 12.36 -3.00
CA ALA A 223 23.71 12.97 -4.30
C ALA A 223 22.38 13.75 -4.37
N ALA A 224 21.33 13.28 -3.71
CA ALA A 224 20.05 13.96 -3.64
C ALA A 224 20.14 15.31 -2.91
N GLU A 225 20.91 15.36 -1.82
CA GLU A 225 21.13 16.59 -1.06
C GLU A 225 22.05 17.56 -1.81
N ALA A 226 23.10 17.03 -2.47
CA ALA A 226 23.95 17.81 -3.36
C ALA A 226 23.12 18.46 -4.49
N ARG A 227 22.20 17.71 -5.12
CA ARG A 227 21.32 18.24 -6.17
C ARG A 227 20.48 19.41 -5.68
N ARG A 228 19.86 19.31 -4.50
CA ARG A 228 19.09 20.42 -3.92
C ARG A 228 19.97 21.66 -3.71
N LYS A 229 21.15 21.50 -3.09
CA LYS A 229 22.06 22.63 -2.82
C LYS A 229 22.60 23.27 -4.10
N VAL A 230 22.87 22.49 -5.14
CA VAL A 230 23.28 23.04 -6.45
C VAL A 230 22.11 23.82 -7.09
N LEU A 231 20.88 23.32 -7.00
CA LEU A 231 19.70 24.03 -7.52
C LEU A 231 19.38 25.32 -6.73
N GLU A 232 19.68 25.37 -5.44
CA GLU A 232 19.52 26.58 -4.62
C GLU A 232 20.57 27.66 -4.93
N HIS A 233 21.68 27.29 -5.58
CA HIS A 233 22.74 28.24 -5.94
C HIS A 233 22.26 29.23 -7.03
N PRO A 234 22.52 30.55 -6.90
CA PRO A 234 22.02 31.56 -7.82
C PRO A 234 22.49 31.33 -9.26
N GLU A 235 23.79 31.06 -9.47
CA GLU A 235 24.36 30.85 -10.81
C GLU A 235 24.15 29.41 -11.32
N GLY A 236 24.65 28.39 -10.62
CA GLY A 236 24.53 26.99 -11.05
C GLY A 236 23.10 26.45 -11.10
N GLY A 237 22.21 26.92 -10.22
CA GLY A 237 20.81 26.51 -10.22
C GLY A 237 20.01 27.13 -11.36
N GLN A 238 20.29 28.38 -11.75
CA GLN A 238 19.65 29.01 -12.92
C GLN A 238 20.01 28.27 -14.20
N LEU A 239 21.30 27.96 -14.38
CA LEU A 239 21.82 27.20 -15.51
C LEU A 239 21.17 25.82 -15.64
N LEU A 240 21.20 25.01 -14.56
CA LEU A 240 20.65 23.66 -14.61
C LEU A 240 19.14 23.66 -14.84
N ARG A 241 18.38 24.59 -14.25
CA ARG A 241 16.95 24.70 -14.51
C ARG A 241 16.64 25.05 -15.96
N GLN A 242 17.42 25.94 -16.58
CA GLN A 242 17.23 26.30 -18.00
C GLN A 242 17.60 25.12 -18.92
N LEU A 243 18.65 24.38 -18.59
CA LEU A 243 19.04 23.17 -19.32
C LEU A 243 18.00 22.04 -19.16
N GLU A 244 17.51 21.79 -17.94
CA GLU A 244 16.46 20.81 -17.65
C GLU A 244 15.13 21.18 -18.34
N ALA A 245 14.75 22.46 -18.32
CA ALA A 245 13.55 22.95 -18.98
C ALA A 245 13.61 22.76 -20.49
N TRP A 246 14.77 23.03 -21.10
CA TRP A 246 15.01 22.78 -22.52
C TRP A 246 14.99 21.28 -22.85
N LEU A 247 15.66 20.44 -22.05
CA LEU A 247 15.70 18.98 -22.23
C LEU A 247 14.31 18.35 -22.22
N HIS A 248 13.44 18.81 -21.32
CA HIS A 248 12.12 18.23 -21.15
C HIS A 248 11.04 18.85 -22.05
N ARG A 249 11.32 19.99 -22.71
CA ARG A 249 10.35 20.72 -23.54
C ARG A 249 11.04 21.37 -24.77
N PRO A 250 11.53 20.57 -25.74
CA PRO A 250 12.24 21.10 -26.90
C PRO A 250 11.34 21.87 -27.90
N ASP A 251 10.03 21.59 -27.91
CA ASP A 251 9.06 22.17 -28.86
C ASP A 251 8.34 23.43 -28.35
N ASP A 252 8.62 23.86 -27.11
CA ASP A 252 8.08 25.11 -26.57
C ASP A 252 8.98 26.25 -27.08
N ASP A 253 8.36 27.36 -27.54
CA ASP A 253 9.01 28.55 -28.12
C ASP A 253 9.73 29.38 -27.03
N MET A 254 10.48 28.70 -26.17
CA MET A 254 11.18 29.26 -25.03
C MET A 254 12.45 29.95 -25.55
N PRO A 255 12.62 31.26 -25.32
CA PRO A 255 13.79 32.00 -25.79
C PRO A 255 15.00 31.72 -24.89
N VAL A 256 15.47 30.48 -24.86
CA VAL A 256 16.72 30.10 -24.17
C VAL A 256 17.81 30.02 -25.23
N ASP A 257 18.67 31.03 -25.26
CA ASP A 257 19.87 31.02 -26.10
C ASP A 257 20.91 30.06 -25.47
N ILE A 258 20.84 28.79 -25.88
CA ILE A 258 21.80 27.73 -25.46
C ILE A 258 23.26 28.13 -25.76
N PRO A 259 23.58 28.72 -26.93
CA PRO A 259 24.90 29.29 -27.18
C PRO A 259 25.37 30.31 -26.13
N GLU A 260 24.53 31.25 -25.71
CA GLU A 260 24.84 32.24 -24.67
C GLU A 260 24.96 31.59 -23.29
N LEU A 261 24.04 30.68 -22.96
CA LEU A 261 23.99 29.97 -21.68
C LEU A 261 25.25 29.13 -21.40
N LEU A 262 25.77 28.47 -22.45
CA LEU A 262 26.95 27.60 -22.33
C LEU A 262 28.28 28.31 -22.64
N ALA A 263 28.26 29.58 -23.07
CA ALA A 263 29.47 30.35 -23.40
C ALA A 263 30.54 30.36 -22.28
N PRO A 264 30.19 30.48 -20.98
CA PRO A 264 31.18 30.48 -19.89
C PRO A 264 31.94 29.15 -19.74
N TYR A 265 31.40 28.05 -20.28
CA TYR A 265 31.93 26.70 -20.11
C TYR A 265 32.81 26.23 -21.26
N ARG A 266 32.91 27.02 -22.35
CA ARG A 266 33.73 26.70 -23.54
C ARG A 266 35.23 26.76 -23.25
N ASN A 267 35.67 27.69 -22.40
CA ASN A 267 37.07 28.00 -22.14
C ASN A 267 37.48 27.80 -20.67
N LEU A 268 36.98 26.74 -20.02
CA LEU A 268 37.39 26.45 -18.65
C LEU A 268 38.87 26.01 -18.61
N PRO A 269 39.72 26.64 -17.77
CA PRO A 269 41.10 26.23 -17.60
C PRO A 269 41.16 24.82 -17.00
N SER A 270 42.00 23.95 -17.56
CA SER A 270 42.18 22.55 -17.14
C SER A 270 42.63 22.39 -15.69
N GLU A 271 43.14 23.45 -15.05
CA GLU A 271 43.55 23.50 -13.65
C GLU A 271 42.40 23.78 -12.66
N SER A 272 41.20 24.16 -13.12
CA SER A 272 40.17 24.69 -12.21
C SER A 272 39.59 23.68 -11.22
N LEU A 273 39.96 22.41 -11.29
CA LEU A 273 39.46 21.35 -10.41
C LEU A 273 40.52 20.27 -10.11
N THR A 274 41.81 20.64 -10.04
CA THR A 274 42.82 19.80 -9.37
C THR A 274 42.79 20.08 -7.86
N THR A 275 42.86 19.02 -7.07
CA THR A 275 42.88 19.02 -5.61
C THR A 275 44.07 19.85 -5.10
N GLU A 276 43.95 21.18 -4.99
CA GLU A 276 44.69 22.05 -4.05
C GLU A 276 43.96 23.40 -3.96
N ALA A 277 43.05 23.52 -2.99
CA ALA A 277 42.57 24.80 -2.49
C ALA A 277 42.46 24.70 -0.96
N LYS A 278 43.59 24.38 -0.35
CA LYS A 278 43.94 24.85 0.99
C LYS A 278 44.91 25.99 0.71
N GLU A 279 44.66 27.17 1.30
CA GLU A 279 45.46 28.40 1.15
C GLU A 279 45.15 29.29 -0.08
N ALA A 280 44.10 30.12 0.03
CA ALA A 280 44.07 31.47 -0.56
C ALA A 280 42.82 32.26 -0.10
N VAL A 281 42.50 32.27 1.20
CA VAL A 281 41.69 33.34 1.81
C VAL A 281 42.16 33.51 3.26
N GLU A 282 43.32 34.10 3.45
CA GLU A 282 43.59 34.90 4.64
C GLU A 282 44.44 36.09 4.18
N VAL A 283 43.77 37.24 4.05
CA VAL A 283 44.36 38.57 4.20
C VAL A 283 44.31 38.87 5.69
#